data_AF-A0A329D6T3-F1
#
_entry.id   AF-A0A329D6T3-F1
#
_cell.length_a   1.000
_cell.length_b   1.000
_cell.length_c   1.000
_cell.angle_alpha   90.00
_cell.angle_beta   90.00
_cell.angle_gamma   90.00
#
_symmetry.space_group_name_H-M   'P 1'
#
loop_
_entity.id
_entity.type
_entity.pdbx_description
1 polymer ?
#
loop_
_entity_poly.entity_id
_entity_poly.type
_entity_poly.pdbx_seq_one_letter_code
_entity_poly.pdbx_strand_id
1 'polypeptide(L)'
;MICQRVASLATRITHTAACAALPFAAAGASVAAEPAPFSKPTGDMTLSPSGPFAAPVLRSPTAPAESPPTMATVGRGNDTYTYLRCWYRISADPLKPEATYEWALDPNDGDWYRLAGFWRADGVLQWRNMFYSATTQDTLDDVCRATLNTRGIRADVTQAVAANNTLSFNFTIWSIDAAQQEARINKLIVFGDSLSDSQKIFNASQWTLPNRTSWHAGRFSNGPIWSEYLANALQLPMYTWAIGGAATDQHLVLPGLVQQVESWRDYMKFAPDYRPGNTLFAVLAGGNDLVSYDRTPEQAASAMRDSLERLATADATRILLVTLPDVSRAPIVAARGDAARVAVQVRDYNRMLVDMAAALRVRYGATLQLELFDANAMFDDLLRHPAQYGLDDTTHSCLDIPNPSALTYLSAQIPRASCDDPARFLFWDALHPTTTTHALLAERIASFVRERFGS
;
A
#
# COMPACT_ATOMS: atom_id res chain seq x y z
N MET A 1 -0.86 -49.87 57.07
CA MET A 1 -0.65 -49.53 58.49
C MET A 1 -0.89 -48.02 58.62
N ILE A 2 -2.07 -47.58 59.08
CA ILE A 2 -2.38 -47.18 60.48
C ILE A 2 -1.65 -45.85 60.83
N CYS A 3 -2.24 -44.74 61.30
CA CYS A 3 -3.61 -44.34 61.68
C CYS A 3 -3.66 -42.80 61.88
N GLN A 4 -4.81 -42.19 61.53
CA GLN A 4 -5.68 -41.25 62.29
C GLN A 4 -5.15 -40.01 63.05
N ARG A 5 -5.85 -38.86 62.95
CA ARG A 5 -7.02 -38.43 63.80
C ARG A 5 -7.55 -37.01 63.41
N VAL A 6 -8.86 -36.85 63.07
CA VAL A 6 -10.03 -36.32 63.87
C VAL A 6 -10.14 -34.77 63.83
N ALA A 7 -11.05 -34.13 63.07
CA ALA A 7 -12.47 -33.74 63.35
C ALA A 7 -12.66 -32.89 64.65
N SER A 8 -13.44 -31.80 64.81
CA SER A 8 -14.66 -31.23 64.19
C SER A 8 -14.98 -29.85 64.82
N LEU A 9 -15.81 -29.00 64.20
CA LEU A 9 -16.99 -28.25 64.76
C LEU A 9 -17.50 -27.23 63.69
N ALA A 10 -18.60 -27.47 62.95
CA ALA A 10 -19.99 -27.04 63.20
C ALA A 10 -20.14 -25.52 63.54
N THR A 11 -20.90 -24.70 62.79
CA THR A 11 -22.37 -24.60 62.89
C THR A 11 -23.01 -23.84 61.70
N ARG A 12 -24.25 -24.26 61.37
CA ARG A 12 -25.17 -23.95 60.26
C ARG A 12 -25.60 -22.49 60.08
N ILE A 13 -25.92 -22.08 58.84
CA ILE A 13 -27.22 -21.45 58.47
C ILE A 13 -27.66 -21.91 57.06
N THR A 14 -28.92 -22.30 56.97
CA THR A 14 -29.70 -22.76 55.81
C THR A 14 -30.16 -21.59 54.92
N HIS A 15 -30.17 -21.77 53.59
CA HIS A 15 -31.35 -21.54 52.75
C HIS A 15 -31.13 -22.06 51.32
N THR A 16 -32.06 -22.90 50.89
CA THR A 16 -32.26 -23.40 49.53
C THR A 16 -32.63 -22.26 48.58
N ALA A 17 -31.82 -22.03 47.54
CA ALA A 17 -32.21 -21.24 46.37
C ALA A 17 -32.28 -22.17 45.16
N ALA A 18 -33.48 -22.31 44.61
CA ALA A 18 -33.72 -22.96 43.33
C ALA A 18 -33.10 -22.10 42.22
N CYS A 19 -32.06 -22.58 41.54
CA CYS A 19 -31.60 -21.98 40.29
C CYS A 19 -32.57 -22.42 39.18
N ALA A 20 -33.44 -21.49 38.78
CA ALA A 20 -34.15 -21.58 37.52
C ALA A 20 -33.12 -21.64 36.38
N ALA A 21 -33.16 -22.70 35.57
CA ALA A 21 -32.42 -22.76 34.32
C ALA A 21 -33.01 -21.72 33.36
N LEU A 22 -32.30 -20.61 33.18
CA LEU A 22 -32.56 -19.68 32.08
C LEU A 22 -32.08 -20.35 30.78
N PRO A 23 -32.90 -20.37 29.71
CA PRO A 23 -32.45 -20.88 28.43
C PRO A 23 -31.39 -19.91 27.89
N PHE A 24 -30.19 -20.43 27.61
CA PHE A 24 -29.23 -19.75 26.76
C PHE A 24 -29.89 -19.58 25.38
N ALA A 25 -30.39 -18.37 25.11
CA ALA A 25 -30.67 -17.96 23.75
C ALA A 25 -29.32 -17.93 23.02
N ALA A 26 -29.10 -18.89 22.12
CA ALA A 26 -28.01 -18.83 21.18
C ALA A 26 -28.18 -17.54 20.37
N ALA A 27 -27.37 -16.52 20.68
CA ALA A 27 -27.21 -15.38 19.81
C ALA A 27 -26.60 -15.93 18.50
N GLY A 28 -27.45 -16.11 17.49
CA GLY A 28 -27.00 -16.44 16.16
C GLY A 28 -25.98 -15.40 15.73
N ALA A 29 -24.76 -15.82 15.46
CA ALA A 29 -23.80 -15.00 14.74
C ALA A 29 -24.50 -14.59 13.44
N SER A 30 -24.77 -13.29 13.27
CA SER A 30 -25.18 -12.77 11.97
C SER A 30 -24.01 -13.05 11.03
N VAL A 31 -24.16 -14.06 10.17
CA VAL A 31 -23.29 -14.22 9.01
C VAL A 31 -23.47 -12.93 8.21
N ALA A 32 -22.44 -12.09 8.21
CA ALA A 32 -22.42 -10.93 7.33
C ALA A 32 -22.71 -11.45 5.91
N ALA A 33 -23.68 -10.83 5.23
CA ALA A 33 -23.98 -11.19 3.86
C ALA A 33 -22.69 -11.16 3.04
N GLU A 34 -22.48 -12.17 2.20
CA GLU A 34 -21.34 -12.23 1.30
C GLU A 34 -21.30 -10.92 0.50
N PRO A 35 -20.17 -10.19 0.48
CA PRO A 35 -20.12 -8.88 -0.16
C PRO A 35 -20.49 -9.02 -1.63
N ALA A 36 -21.43 -8.18 -2.10
CA ALA A 36 -21.88 -8.21 -3.48
C ALA A 36 -20.68 -8.10 -4.44
N PRO A 37 -20.68 -8.85 -5.56
CA PRO A 37 -19.56 -8.81 -6.50
C PRO A 37 -19.34 -7.39 -7.00
N PHE A 38 -18.09 -6.91 -6.91
CA PHE A 38 -17.73 -5.58 -7.38
C PHE A 38 -18.13 -5.39 -8.85
N SER A 39 -18.74 -4.23 -9.13
CA SER A 39 -18.79 -3.73 -10.50
C SER A 39 -17.36 -3.48 -10.98
N LYS A 40 -17.03 -3.96 -12.19
CA LYS A 40 -15.72 -3.69 -12.79
C LYS A 40 -15.57 -2.18 -12.97
N PRO A 41 -14.56 -1.52 -12.38
CA PRO A 41 -14.41 -0.08 -12.50
C PRO A 41 -14.07 0.29 -13.94
N THR A 42 -14.69 1.35 -14.43
CA THR A 42 -14.44 1.91 -15.76
C THR A 42 -13.68 3.23 -15.70
N GLY A 43 -13.55 3.82 -14.50
CA GLY A 43 -13.03 5.16 -14.30
C GLY A 43 -14.09 6.24 -14.39
N ASP A 44 -15.37 5.87 -14.39
CA ASP A 44 -16.46 6.84 -14.39
C ASP A 44 -16.35 7.82 -13.20
N MET A 45 -16.45 9.10 -13.52
CA MET A 45 -16.32 10.21 -12.58
C MET A 45 -17.66 10.94 -12.35
N THR A 46 -18.79 10.34 -12.71
CA THR A 46 -20.09 10.99 -12.55
C THR A 46 -20.44 11.13 -11.07
N LEU A 47 -20.63 12.36 -10.61
CA LEU A 47 -21.02 12.66 -9.23
C LEU A 47 -22.54 12.80 -9.14
N SER A 48 -23.16 12.16 -8.16
CA SER A 48 -24.59 12.24 -7.88
C SER A 48 -24.85 12.84 -6.49
N PRO A 49 -25.81 13.76 -6.33
CA PRO A 49 -26.22 14.26 -5.01
C PRO A 49 -26.97 13.21 -4.17
N SER A 50 -27.58 12.22 -4.82
CA SER A 50 -28.38 11.18 -4.16
C SER A 50 -27.55 10.05 -3.55
N GLY A 51 -26.22 10.14 -3.59
CA GLY A 51 -25.31 9.15 -3.05
C GLY A 51 -24.50 8.37 -4.10
N PRO A 52 -23.53 7.56 -3.65
CA PRO A 52 -22.54 6.91 -4.51
C PRO A 52 -23.07 5.68 -5.30
N PHE A 53 -24.30 5.24 -5.01
CA PHE A 53 -24.96 4.14 -5.74
C PHE A 53 -25.86 4.61 -6.88
N ALA A 54 -26.10 5.92 -6.98
CA ALA A 54 -26.94 6.44 -8.05
C ALA A 54 -26.27 6.17 -9.41
N ALA A 55 -27.06 5.71 -10.37
CA ALA A 55 -26.59 5.48 -11.73
C ALA A 55 -26.02 6.79 -12.31
N PRO A 56 -24.92 6.72 -13.08
CA PRO A 56 -24.43 7.86 -13.84
C PRO A 56 -25.58 8.44 -14.68
N VAL A 57 -25.78 9.75 -14.64
CA VAL A 57 -26.71 10.41 -15.56
C VAL A 57 -26.16 10.19 -16.97
N LEU A 58 -26.78 9.26 -17.71
CA LEU A 58 -26.48 9.07 -19.13
C LEU A 58 -26.71 10.42 -19.83
N ARG A 59 -25.64 11.04 -20.34
CA ARG A 59 -25.79 12.21 -21.22
C ARG A 59 -26.63 11.76 -22.41
N SER A 60 -27.73 12.47 -22.69
CA SER A 60 -28.57 12.18 -23.85
C SER A 60 -27.74 12.16 -25.15
N PRO A 61 -27.97 11.21 -26.07
CA PRO A 61 -27.24 11.12 -27.34
C PRO A 61 -27.49 12.32 -28.28
N THR A 62 -28.38 13.23 -27.91
CA THR A 62 -28.71 14.47 -28.64
C THR A 62 -27.95 15.70 -28.16
N ALA A 63 -27.14 15.59 -27.10
CA ALA A 63 -26.16 16.63 -26.81
C ALA A 63 -25.13 16.66 -27.96
N PRO A 64 -24.81 17.83 -28.55
CA PRO A 64 -23.76 17.89 -29.55
C PRO A 64 -22.52 17.24 -28.96
N ALA A 65 -21.88 16.34 -29.72
CA ALA A 65 -20.59 15.81 -29.35
C ALA A 65 -19.69 17.01 -29.03
N GLU A 66 -19.35 17.20 -27.75
CA GLU A 66 -18.24 18.07 -27.40
C GLU A 66 -17.07 17.57 -28.26
N SER A 67 -16.48 18.49 -29.01
CA SER A 67 -15.26 18.23 -29.77
C SER A 67 -14.34 17.35 -28.94
N PRO A 68 -13.68 16.32 -29.50
CA PRO A 68 -12.70 15.54 -28.75
C PRO A 68 -11.80 16.53 -28.01
N PRO A 69 -11.59 16.39 -26.69
CA PRO A 69 -10.93 17.43 -25.91
C PRO A 69 -9.60 17.72 -26.59
N THR A 70 -9.49 18.90 -27.18
CA THR A 70 -8.26 19.42 -27.78
C THR A 70 -7.25 19.49 -26.66
N MET A 71 -6.35 18.50 -26.51
CA MET A 71 -5.37 18.35 -25.40
C MET A 71 -5.61 19.37 -24.29
N ALA A 72 -6.74 19.25 -23.59
CA ALA A 72 -7.14 20.29 -22.67
C ALA A 72 -6.03 20.34 -21.63
N THR A 73 -5.43 21.51 -21.42
CA THR A 73 -4.35 21.67 -20.44
C THR A 73 -4.85 21.07 -19.13
N VAL A 74 -4.21 19.98 -18.68
CA VAL A 74 -4.56 19.32 -17.43
C VAL A 74 -4.57 20.38 -16.35
N GLY A 75 -5.73 20.58 -15.72
CA GLY A 75 -6.02 21.77 -14.93
C GLY A 75 -6.61 21.42 -13.57
N ARG A 76 -6.56 22.39 -12.65
CA ARG A 76 -7.31 22.34 -11.40
C ARG A 76 -8.81 22.36 -11.76
N GLY A 77 -9.56 21.36 -11.30
CA GLY A 77 -11.02 21.35 -11.41
C GLY A 77 -11.67 22.41 -10.53
N ASN A 78 -12.98 22.60 -10.71
CA ASN A 78 -13.79 23.41 -9.82
C ASN A 78 -13.91 22.75 -8.45
N ASP A 79 -14.14 23.59 -7.43
CA ASP A 79 -14.47 23.11 -6.08
C ASP A 79 -15.78 22.31 -6.13
N THR A 80 -15.75 21.16 -5.47
CA THR A 80 -16.81 20.17 -5.49
C THR A 80 -16.70 19.28 -4.24
N TYR A 81 -17.37 18.14 -4.25
CA TYR A 81 -17.13 17.06 -3.32
C TYR A 81 -16.95 15.73 -4.05
N THR A 82 -16.51 14.71 -3.32
CA THR A 82 -16.53 13.30 -3.72
C THR A 82 -17.01 12.45 -2.55
N TYR A 83 -17.21 11.15 -2.77
CA TYR A 83 -17.47 10.19 -1.69
C TYR A 83 -16.19 9.44 -1.32
N LEU A 84 -16.22 8.80 -0.15
CA LEU A 84 -15.09 8.07 0.41
C LEU A 84 -15.41 6.57 0.46
N ARG A 85 -14.50 5.73 -0.07
CA ARG A 85 -14.53 4.27 0.10
C ARG A 85 -13.54 3.88 1.19
N CYS A 86 -14.01 3.05 2.10
CA CYS A 86 -13.29 2.52 3.24
C CYS A 86 -13.01 1.05 3.02
N TRP A 87 -11.81 0.73 2.54
CA TRP A 87 -11.39 -0.64 2.27
C TRP A 87 -10.99 -1.37 3.54
N TYR A 88 -11.35 -2.65 3.62
CA TYR A 88 -11.06 -3.53 4.73
C TYR A 88 -10.96 -4.99 4.26
N ARG A 89 -10.29 -5.83 5.04
CA ARG A 89 -10.23 -7.28 4.78
C ARG A 89 -11.54 -7.96 5.18
N ILE A 90 -12.06 -8.83 4.30
CA ILE A 90 -13.34 -9.52 4.54
C ILE A 90 -13.21 -10.55 5.67
N SER A 91 -12.14 -11.33 5.66
CA SER A 91 -11.91 -12.45 6.57
C SER A 91 -10.82 -12.14 7.59
N ALA A 92 -10.99 -12.55 8.84
CA ALA A 92 -9.92 -12.52 9.84
C ALA A 92 -8.84 -13.60 9.59
N ASP A 93 -9.13 -14.58 8.73
CA ASP A 93 -8.17 -15.61 8.29
C ASP A 93 -7.02 -14.97 7.49
N PRO A 94 -5.76 -15.03 7.96
CA PRO A 94 -4.63 -14.39 7.29
C PRO A 94 -4.29 -15.01 5.93
N LEU A 95 -4.77 -16.23 5.65
CA LEU A 95 -4.64 -16.90 4.35
C LEU A 95 -5.63 -16.38 3.30
N LYS A 96 -6.61 -15.55 3.71
CA LYS A 96 -7.64 -14.98 2.83
C LYS A 96 -7.45 -13.46 2.73
N PRO A 97 -6.60 -12.97 1.81
CA PRO A 97 -6.30 -11.55 1.66
C PRO A 97 -7.38 -10.72 0.98
N GLU A 98 -8.46 -11.36 0.55
CA GLU A 98 -9.58 -10.68 -0.10
C GLU A 98 -10.11 -9.53 0.75
N ALA A 99 -10.33 -8.40 0.07
CA ALA A 99 -10.76 -7.16 0.67
C ALA A 99 -12.01 -6.65 -0.02
N THR A 100 -12.84 -5.94 0.75
CA THR A 100 -13.98 -5.19 0.23
C THR A 100 -13.97 -3.74 0.71
N TYR A 101 -14.96 -2.93 0.36
CA TYR A 101 -15.12 -1.59 0.91
C TYR A 101 -16.56 -1.29 1.32
N GLU A 102 -16.71 -0.38 2.29
CA GLU A 102 -17.95 0.34 2.56
C GLU A 102 -17.85 1.78 2.06
N TRP A 103 -18.98 2.37 1.68
CA TRP A 103 -19.06 3.82 1.49
C TRP A 103 -19.18 4.51 2.84
N ALA A 104 -18.33 5.51 3.07
CA ALA A 104 -18.28 6.25 4.31
C ALA A 104 -19.62 6.97 4.60
N LEU A 105 -19.99 6.97 5.88
CA LEU A 105 -21.13 7.72 6.40
C LEU A 105 -20.63 8.93 7.20
N ASP A 106 -21.36 10.04 7.14
CA ASP A 106 -21.13 11.17 8.01
C ASP A 106 -21.43 10.75 9.46
N PRO A 107 -20.48 10.92 10.40
CA PRO A 107 -20.65 10.47 11.77
C PRO A 107 -21.72 11.24 12.56
N ASN A 108 -22.17 12.41 12.07
CA ASN A 108 -23.14 13.25 12.78
C ASN A 108 -24.58 12.89 12.45
N ASP A 109 -24.88 12.63 11.18
CA ASP A 109 -26.26 12.42 10.71
C ASP A 109 -26.50 11.06 10.01
N GLY A 110 -25.43 10.33 9.69
CA GLY A 110 -25.50 9.03 9.03
C GLY A 110 -25.82 9.09 7.53
N ASP A 111 -25.86 10.28 6.90
CA ASP A 111 -25.89 10.40 5.44
C ASP A 111 -24.53 10.00 4.84
N TRP A 112 -24.41 9.96 3.52
CA TRP A 112 -23.14 9.72 2.85
C TRP A 112 -22.10 10.81 3.18
N TYR A 113 -20.91 10.40 3.58
CA TYR A 113 -19.81 11.32 3.81
C TYR A 113 -19.39 12.00 2.50
N ARG A 114 -19.49 13.32 2.45
CA ARG A 114 -19.12 14.14 1.28
C ARG A 114 -17.83 14.89 1.57
N LEU A 115 -16.75 14.42 0.94
CA LEU A 115 -15.43 15.01 1.08
C LEU A 115 -15.29 16.23 0.15
N ALA A 116 -15.24 17.43 0.73
CA ALA A 116 -15.06 18.67 -0.02
C ALA A 116 -13.62 18.82 -0.56
N GLY A 117 -13.48 19.37 -1.77
CA GLY A 117 -12.17 19.55 -2.42
C GLY A 117 -12.28 19.75 -3.92
N PHE A 118 -11.22 19.42 -4.66
CA PHE A 118 -11.19 19.53 -6.11
C PHE A 118 -10.40 18.39 -6.75
N TRP A 119 -10.76 18.04 -7.98
CA TRP A 119 -10.03 17.06 -8.78
C TRP A 119 -8.92 17.74 -9.59
N ARG A 120 -7.77 17.08 -9.74
CA ARG A 120 -6.96 17.26 -10.97
C ARG A 120 -7.56 16.34 -12.03
N ALA A 121 -8.19 16.92 -13.06
CA ALA A 121 -8.84 16.17 -14.12
C ALA A 121 -7.92 16.11 -15.36
N ASP A 122 -7.51 14.91 -15.77
CA ASP A 122 -6.62 14.76 -16.92
C ASP A 122 -7.32 14.40 -18.24
N GLY A 123 -8.65 14.26 -18.26
CA GLY A 123 -9.49 14.10 -19.47
C GLY A 123 -9.24 12.85 -20.33
N VAL A 124 -8.05 12.24 -20.25
CA VAL A 124 -7.52 11.22 -21.17
C VAL A 124 -7.05 9.97 -20.41
N LEU A 125 -6.67 10.07 -19.13
CA LEU A 125 -6.20 8.94 -18.32
C LEU A 125 -6.91 8.90 -16.95
N GLN A 126 -8.24 8.75 -16.98
CA GLN A 126 -9.12 8.84 -15.81
C GLN A 126 -8.66 8.06 -14.57
N TRP A 127 -7.90 6.96 -14.72
CA TRP A 127 -7.33 6.18 -13.60
C TRP A 127 -6.22 6.89 -12.80
N ARG A 128 -5.69 8.01 -13.30
CA ARG A 128 -4.62 8.77 -12.65
C ARG A 128 -5.13 9.98 -11.86
N ASN A 129 -6.43 10.25 -11.80
CA ASN A 129 -6.95 11.40 -11.08
C ASN A 129 -6.53 11.40 -9.58
N MET A 130 -6.40 12.58 -9.01
CA MET A 130 -6.15 12.79 -7.58
C MET A 130 -7.10 13.85 -7.06
N PHE A 131 -7.69 13.61 -5.89
CA PHE A 131 -8.57 14.55 -5.22
C PHE A 131 -7.80 15.32 -4.16
N TYR A 132 -7.90 16.64 -4.14
CA TYR A 132 -7.21 17.50 -3.19
C TYR A 132 -8.23 18.03 -2.19
N SER A 133 -7.99 17.81 -0.90
CA SER A 133 -8.90 18.23 0.17
C SER A 133 -8.12 18.86 1.33
N ALA A 134 -8.74 19.78 2.05
CA ALA A 134 -8.20 20.27 3.33
C ALA A 134 -8.33 19.24 4.47
N THR A 135 -9.07 18.14 4.26
CA THR A 135 -9.25 17.07 5.24
C THR A 135 -7.96 16.26 5.39
N THR A 136 -7.55 15.99 6.64
CA THR A 136 -6.35 15.20 6.94
C THR A 136 -6.58 13.71 6.73
N GLN A 137 -5.53 12.95 6.47
CA GLN A 137 -5.64 11.49 6.33
C GLN A 137 -6.18 10.84 7.61
N ASP A 138 -5.75 11.27 8.79
CA ASP A 138 -6.26 10.76 10.07
C ASP A 138 -7.77 10.91 10.21
N THR A 139 -8.32 12.06 9.77
CA THR A 139 -9.77 12.29 9.78
C THR A 139 -10.49 11.38 8.79
N LEU A 140 -9.91 11.12 7.61
CA LEU A 140 -10.49 10.17 6.64
C LEU A 140 -10.51 8.75 7.21
N ASP A 141 -9.43 8.35 7.88
CA ASP A 141 -9.34 7.04 8.52
C ASP A 141 -10.31 6.92 9.71
N ASP A 142 -10.48 7.98 10.51
CA ASP A 142 -11.48 8.03 11.59
C ASP A 142 -12.91 7.88 11.05
N VAL A 143 -13.25 8.58 9.97
CA VAL A 143 -14.54 8.43 9.29
C VAL A 143 -14.73 6.99 8.81
N CYS A 144 -13.70 6.37 8.25
CA CYS A 144 -13.75 4.98 7.83
C CYS A 144 -13.92 4.01 9.00
N ARG A 145 -13.15 4.17 10.09
CA ARG A 145 -13.31 3.37 11.30
C ARG A 145 -14.71 3.50 11.90
N ALA A 146 -15.24 4.71 11.99
CA ALA A 146 -16.60 4.97 12.48
C ALA A 146 -17.65 4.31 11.59
N THR A 147 -17.48 4.37 10.26
CA THR A 147 -18.35 3.70 9.29
C THR A 147 -18.37 2.18 9.50
N LEU A 148 -17.18 1.55 9.54
CA LEU A 148 -17.08 0.09 9.73
C LEU A 148 -17.68 -0.35 11.07
N ASN A 149 -17.41 0.39 12.15
CA ASN A 149 -17.98 0.13 13.48
C ASN A 149 -19.52 0.22 13.47
N THR A 150 -20.08 1.23 12.82
CA THR A 150 -21.54 1.40 12.69
C THR A 150 -22.18 0.25 11.92
N ARG A 151 -21.45 -0.33 10.96
CA ARG A 151 -21.85 -1.51 10.19
C ARG A 151 -21.59 -2.84 10.91
N GLY A 152 -21.02 -2.81 12.12
CA GLY A 152 -20.67 -4.01 12.90
C GLY A 152 -19.45 -4.77 12.35
N ILE A 153 -18.66 -4.16 11.46
CA ILE A 153 -17.47 -4.75 10.84
C ILE A 153 -16.28 -4.52 11.78
N ARG A 154 -15.64 -5.61 12.21
CA ARG A 154 -14.43 -5.60 13.06
C ARG A 154 -13.20 -5.94 12.23
N ALA A 155 -12.82 -5.03 11.35
CA ALA A 155 -11.63 -5.15 10.52
C ALA A 155 -10.91 -3.80 10.48
N ASP A 156 -9.59 -3.84 10.35
CA ASP A 156 -8.79 -2.63 10.19
C ASP A 156 -9.07 -1.98 8.83
N VAL A 157 -9.08 -0.65 8.81
CA VAL A 157 -9.11 0.13 7.57
C VAL A 157 -7.78 -0.06 6.88
N THR A 158 -7.81 -0.56 5.65
CA THR A 158 -6.60 -0.80 4.86
C THR A 158 -6.34 0.31 3.85
N GLN A 159 -7.36 1.11 3.52
CA GLN A 159 -7.28 2.23 2.59
C GLN A 159 -8.53 3.10 2.64
N ALA A 160 -8.33 4.42 2.65
CA ALA A 160 -9.36 5.43 2.46
C ALA A 160 -9.13 6.10 1.09
N VAL A 161 -10.09 5.98 0.16
CA VAL A 161 -9.91 6.46 -1.23
C VAL A 161 -11.13 7.22 -1.75
N ALA A 162 -10.89 8.23 -2.58
CA ALA A 162 -11.95 9.00 -3.20
C ALA A 162 -12.58 8.23 -4.37
N ALA A 163 -13.90 8.34 -4.51
CA ALA A 163 -14.65 7.81 -5.64
C ALA A 163 -16.01 8.53 -5.73
N ASN A 164 -16.50 8.80 -6.95
CA ASN A 164 -17.78 9.47 -7.14
C ASN A 164 -18.96 8.48 -7.16
N ASN A 165 -18.71 7.24 -7.60
CA ASN A 165 -19.72 6.19 -7.67
C ASN A 165 -19.05 4.80 -7.72
N THR A 166 -19.83 3.72 -7.86
CA THR A 166 -19.32 2.32 -7.88
C THR A 166 -18.41 1.97 -9.06
N LEU A 167 -18.46 2.72 -10.17
CA LEU A 167 -17.64 2.50 -11.37
C LEU A 167 -16.35 3.33 -11.38
N SER A 168 -16.19 4.27 -10.44
CA SER A 168 -14.95 5.01 -10.22
C SER A 168 -13.79 4.06 -9.82
N PHE A 169 -12.57 4.40 -10.23
CA PHE A 169 -11.36 3.80 -9.65
C PHE A 169 -11.18 4.25 -8.20
N ASN A 170 -10.15 3.72 -7.53
CA ASN A 170 -9.76 4.16 -6.20
C ASN A 170 -8.78 5.33 -6.32
N PHE A 171 -9.23 6.55 -6.06
CA PHE A 171 -8.38 7.73 -6.23
C PHE A 171 -7.69 8.14 -4.94
N THR A 172 -6.40 8.48 -5.06
CA THR A 172 -5.64 9.07 -3.96
C THR A 172 -6.29 10.40 -3.54
N ILE A 173 -6.43 10.59 -2.23
CA ILE A 173 -6.83 11.86 -1.64
C ILE A 173 -5.57 12.53 -1.10
N TRP A 174 -5.18 13.67 -1.69
CA TRP A 174 -4.11 14.51 -1.18
C TRP A 174 -4.65 15.48 -0.14
N SER A 175 -4.16 15.37 1.10
CA SER A 175 -4.38 16.37 2.13
C SER A 175 -3.51 17.60 1.86
N ILE A 176 -4.16 18.73 1.60
CA ILE A 176 -3.54 20.03 1.34
C ILE A 176 -2.80 20.50 2.59
N ASP A 177 -1.58 20.98 2.41
CA ASP A 177 -0.78 21.50 3.52
C ASP A 177 -1.33 22.86 3.98
N ALA A 178 -1.18 23.17 5.26
CA ALA A 178 -1.55 24.50 5.75
C ALA A 178 -0.63 25.58 5.15
N ALA A 179 -1.11 26.81 5.00
CA ALA A 179 -0.27 27.93 4.54
C ALA A 179 0.92 28.20 5.49
N GLN A 180 0.67 28.09 6.81
CA GLN A 180 1.70 28.19 7.83
C GLN A 180 2.25 26.79 8.15
N GLN A 181 3.52 26.56 7.81
CA GLN A 181 4.22 25.30 8.06
C GLN A 181 5.57 25.54 8.72
N GLU A 182 5.87 24.69 9.70
CA GLU A 182 7.23 24.51 10.21
C GLU A 182 8.09 23.75 9.19
N ALA A 183 9.41 23.91 9.30
CA ALA A 183 10.39 23.22 8.46
C ALA A 183 10.67 21.80 8.98
N ARG A 184 9.67 20.93 8.98
CA ARG A 184 9.75 19.53 9.42
C ARG A 184 9.11 18.58 8.41
N ILE A 185 9.42 17.30 8.51
CA ILE A 185 8.77 16.27 7.69
C ILE A 185 7.27 16.23 8.04
N ASN A 186 6.41 16.34 7.03
CA ASN A 186 4.95 16.31 7.19
C ASN A 186 4.26 15.29 6.27
N LYS A 187 5.00 14.62 5.38
CA LYS A 187 4.50 13.54 4.54
C LYS A 187 5.61 12.62 4.05
N LEU A 188 5.22 11.39 3.73
CA LEU A 188 6.06 10.40 3.07
C LEU A 188 5.61 10.26 1.61
N ILE A 189 6.52 10.45 0.66
CA ILE A 189 6.28 10.16 -0.76
C ILE A 189 7.16 9.00 -1.19
N VAL A 190 6.55 7.96 -1.77
CA VAL A 190 7.23 6.71 -2.12
C VAL A 190 7.26 6.51 -3.62
N PHE A 191 8.44 6.23 -4.15
CA PHE A 191 8.65 5.84 -5.54
C PHE A 191 9.23 4.44 -5.62
N GLY A 192 8.87 3.69 -6.65
CA GLY A 192 9.34 2.32 -6.76
C GLY A 192 8.52 1.43 -7.67
N ASP A 193 8.52 0.15 -7.33
CA ASP A 193 7.89 -0.91 -8.11
C ASP A 193 6.80 -1.66 -7.32
N SER A 194 6.61 -2.95 -7.59
CA SER A 194 5.60 -3.79 -6.92
C SER A 194 5.81 -3.94 -5.41
N LEU A 195 7.04 -3.75 -4.90
CA LEU A 195 7.29 -3.75 -3.45
C LEU A 195 6.70 -2.52 -2.74
N SER A 196 6.33 -1.48 -3.50
CA SER A 196 5.89 -0.18 -2.98
C SER A 196 4.55 0.31 -3.58
N ASP A 197 3.99 -0.42 -4.55
CA ASP A 197 2.69 -0.11 -5.16
C ASP A 197 1.54 -0.57 -4.27
N SER A 198 0.69 0.38 -3.89
CA SER A 198 -0.49 0.09 -3.06
C SER A 198 -1.78 -0.05 -3.87
N GLN A 199 -1.85 0.40 -5.13
CA GLN A 199 -3.08 0.39 -5.95
C GLN A 199 -2.95 0.89 -7.41
N LYS A 200 -1.80 1.44 -7.85
CA LYS A 200 -1.67 2.10 -9.16
C LYS A 200 -1.89 1.12 -10.30
N ILE A 201 -1.16 0.01 -10.32
CA ILE A 201 -1.37 -1.01 -11.37
C ILE A 201 -2.72 -1.71 -11.23
N PHE A 202 -3.24 -1.79 -10.00
CA PHE A 202 -4.57 -2.32 -9.73
C PHE A 202 -5.66 -1.48 -10.39
N ASN A 203 -5.62 -0.15 -10.27
CA ASN A 203 -6.53 0.72 -11.01
C ASN A 203 -6.30 0.64 -12.53
N ALA A 204 -5.05 0.70 -13.00
CA ALA A 204 -4.73 0.66 -14.43
C ALA A 204 -5.22 -0.64 -15.11
N SER A 205 -5.27 -1.74 -14.36
CA SER A 205 -5.78 -3.05 -14.81
C SER A 205 -7.27 -3.27 -14.57
N GLN A 206 -8.03 -2.24 -14.16
CA GLN A 206 -9.45 -2.37 -13.79
C GLN A 206 -9.69 -3.43 -12.70
N TRP A 207 -8.84 -3.40 -11.67
CA TRP A 207 -8.86 -4.26 -10.48
C TRP A 207 -8.64 -5.74 -10.77
N THR A 208 -7.85 -6.05 -11.80
CA THR A 208 -7.53 -7.44 -12.18
C THR A 208 -6.10 -7.86 -11.84
N LEU A 209 -5.18 -6.90 -11.67
CA LEU A 209 -3.76 -7.16 -11.40
C LEU A 209 -3.27 -6.36 -10.17
N PRO A 210 -2.76 -7.03 -9.12
CA PRO A 210 -2.83 -8.46 -8.90
C PRO A 210 -4.27 -8.94 -8.61
N ASN A 211 -4.50 -10.25 -8.72
CA ASN A 211 -5.81 -10.85 -8.51
C ASN A 211 -6.30 -10.57 -7.08
N ARG A 212 -7.47 -9.96 -6.96
CA ARG A 212 -8.01 -9.48 -5.67
C ARG A 212 -8.29 -10.54 -4.61
N THR A 213 -8.37 -11.81 -4.99
CA THR A 213 -8.70 -12.91 -4.06
C THR A 213 -7.45 -13.48 -3.40
N SER A 214 -6.30 -13.39 -4.07
CA SER A 214 -5.02 -13.95 -3.61
C SER A 214 -4.00 -12.88 -3.24
N TRP A 215 -4.25 -11.61 -3.57
CA TRP A 215 -3.43 -10.48 -3.18
C TRP A 215 -4.30 -9.39 -2.56
N HIS A 216 -3.77 -8.74 -1.53
CA HIS A 216 -4.58 -7.83 -0.72
C HIS A 216 -4.79 -6.49 -1.42
N ALA A 217 -6.02 -6.23 -1.88
CA ALA A 217 -6.47 -4.90 -2.34
C ALA A 217 -5.45 -4.16 -3.25
N GLY A 218 -4.85 -4.88 -4.21
CA GLY A 218 -3.91 -4.32 -5.17
C GLY A 218 -2.43 -4.32 -4.76
N ARG A 219 -2.07 -4.70 -3.52
CA ARG A 219 -0.67 -4.88 -3.11
C ARG A 219 -0.14 -6.20 -3.65
N PHE A 220 1.13 -6.25 -4.01
CA PHE A 220 1.82 -7.52 -4.28
C PHE A 220 2.24 -8.20 -2.97
N SER A 221 1.29 -8.42 -2.08
CA SER A 221 1.46 -9.13 -0.81
C SER A 221 0.10 -9.58 -0.28
N ASN A 222 0.08 -10.30 0.84
CA ASN A 222 -1.13 -10.70 1.56
C ASN A 222 -1.64 -9.64 2.54
N GLY A 223 -1.12 -8.41 2.54
CA GLY A 223 -1.50 -7.33 3.45
C GLY A 223 -0.80 -6.01 3.13
N PRO A 224 -0.71 -5.07 4.09
CA PRO A 224 0.03 -3.83 3.92
C PRO A 224 1.50 -4.05 3.57
N ILE A 225 2.10 -3.11 2.84
CA ILE A 225 3.51 -3.14 2.42
C ILE A 225 4.39 -2.25 3.30
N TRP A 226 5.71 -2.36 3.14
CA TRP A 226 6.70 -1.72 4.03
C TRP A 226 6.49 -0.21 4.16
N SER A 227 6.11 0.46 3.07
CA SER A 227 5.90 1.90 3.05
C SER A 227 4.67 2.32 3.85
N GLU A 228 3.61 1.50 3.87
CA GLU A 228 2.40 1.73 4.66
C GLU A 228 2.69 1.54 6.15
N TYR A 229 3.43 0.49 6.52
CA TYR A 229 3.90 0.30 7.89
C TYR A 229 4.84 1.41 8.34
N LEU A 230 5.74 1.87 7.46
CA LEU A 230 6.66 2.97 7.75
C LEU A 230 5.89 4.27 8.01
N ALA A 231 4.92 4.59 7.15
CA ALA A 231 4.06 5.76 7.31
C ALA A 231 3.33 5.73 8.65
N ASN A 232 2.74 4.58 9.01
CA ASN A 232 2.11 4.40 10.31
C ASN A 232 3.11 4.55 11.47
N ALA A 233 4.31 3.96 11.38
CA ALA A 233 5.32 4.07 12.42
C ALA A 233 5.83 5.51 12.61
N LEU A 234 5.87 6.31 11.54
CA LEU A 234 6.27 7.71 11.57
C LEU A 234 5.11 8.67 11.81
N GLN A 235 3.86 8.18 11.83
CA GLN A 235 2.64 9.00 11.91
C GLN A 235 2.60 10.07 10.80
N LEU A 236 2.90 9.66 9.57
CA LEU A 236 2.91 10.52 8.39
C LEU A 236 1.86 10.08 7.36
N PRO A 237 1.17 11.02 6.70
CA PRO A 237 0.41 10.69 5.50
C PRO A 237 1.35 10.20 4.40
N MET A 238 0.96 9.10 3.74
CA MET A 238 1.75 8.49 2.66
C MET A 238 1.10 8.67 1.30
N TYR A 239 1.92 9.02 0.30
CA TYR A 239 1.52 9.04 -1.10
C TYR A 239 2.51 8.23 -1.94
N THR A 240 2.04 7.19 -2.62
CA THR A 240 2.89 6.37 -3.49
C THR A 240 2.69 6.71 -4.97
N TRP A 241 3.80 6.84 -5.67
CA TRP A 241 3.90 6.86 -7.13
C TRP A 241 4.46 5.55 -7.70
N ALA A 242 4.78 4.59 -6.84
CA ALA A 242 5.24 3.27 -7.26
C ALA A 242 4.20 2.56 -8.13
N ILE A 243 4.68 1.82 -9.14
CA ILE A 243 3.84 1.08 -10.06
C ILE A 243 4.34 -0.36 -10.12
N GLY A 244 3.45 -1.33 -9.92
CA GLY A 244 3.77 -2.75 -10.03
C GLY A 244 4.41 -3.09 -11.38
N GLY A 245 5.59 -3.72 -11.33
CA GLY A 245 6.41 -4.03 -12.49
C GLY A 245 7.32 -2.90 -12.97
N ALA A 246 7.27 -1.69 -12.40
CA ALA A 246 8.10 -0.59 -12.87
C ALA A 246 9.60 -0.94 -12.81
N ALA A 247 10.33 -0.50 -13.83
CA ALA A 247 11.78 -0.51 -13.85
C ALA A 247 12.33 0.87 -13.47
N THR A 248 13.65 1.00 -13.35
CA THR A 248 14.30 2.29 -13.03
C THR A 248 14.15 3.35 -14.13
N ASP A 249 13.92 2.93 -15.38
CA ASP A 249 13.43 3.78 -16.48
C ASP A 249 12.21 3.13 -17.16
N GLN A 250 11.67 3.75 -18.20
CA GLN A 250 10.51 3.21 -18.91
C GLN A 250 10.83 1.85 -19.55
N HIS A 251 9.96 0.87 -19.29
CA HIS A 251 10.00 -0.43 -19.96
C HIS A 251 8.72 -0.63 -20.77
N LEU A 252 8.85 -0.69 -22.10
CA LEU A 252 7.71 -0.77 -23.02
C LEU A 252 6.70 0.36 -22.75
N VAL A 253 5.48 0.01 -22.37
CA VAL A 253 4.38 0.94 -22.05
C VAL A 253 4.29 1.28 -20.55
N LEU A 254 5.10 0.61 -19.71
CA LEU A 254 5.06 0.78 -18.26
C LEU A 254 5.96 1.95 -17.84
N PRO A 255 5.42 2.99 -17.16
CA PRO A 255 6.23 4.09 -16.67
C PRO A 255 7.26 3.60 -15.64
N GLY A 256 8.52 3.99 -15.81
CA GLY A 256 9.58 3.71 -14.84
C GLY A 256 9.74 4.80 -13.80
N LEU A 257 10.74 4.64 -12.93
CA LEU A 257 11.03 5.57 -11.85
C LEU A 257 11.20 7.03 -12.32
N VAL A 258 11.90 7.24 -13.45
CA VAL A 258 12.04 8.58 -14.05
C VAL A 258 10.67 9.21 -14.35
N GLN A 259 9.74 8.47 -14.96
CA GLN A 259 8.39 8.97 -15.27
C GLN A 259 7.54 9.13 -14.01
N GLN A 260 7.77 8.34 -12.97
CA GLN A 260 7.11 8.52 -11.67
C GLN A 260 7.49 9.85 -11.04
N VAL A 261 8.78 10.22 -11.04
CA VAL A 261 9.26 11.51 -10.54
C VAL A 261 8.68 12.67 -11.33
N GLU A 262 8.67 12.60 -12.67
CA GLU A 262 8.04 13.64 -13.50
C GLU A 262 6.53 13.74 -13.25
N SER A 263 5.86 12.59 -13.11
CA SER A 263 4.44 12.58 -12.75
C SER A 263 4.21 13.21 -11.37
N TRP A 264 5.07 13.00 -10.39
CA TRP A 264 4.94 13.65 -9.09
C TRP A 264 5.04 15.18 -9.25
N ARG A 265 6.08 15.68 -9.94
CA ARG A 265 6.26 17.12 -10.20
C ARG A 265 5.03 17.75 -10.83
N ASP A 266 4.39 17.05 -11.77
CA ASP A 266 3.19 17.53 -12.44
C ASP A 266 1.95 17.59 -11.53
N TYR A 267 1.83 16.71 -10.55
CA TYR A 267 0.72 16.74 -9.60
C TYR A 267 0.94 17.82 -8.55
N MET A 268 2.18 18.02 -8.11
CA MET A 268 2.50 19.02 -7.10
C MET A 268 2.26 20.46 -7.55
N LYS A 269 2.21 20.74 -8.86
CA LYS A 269 1.74 22.04 -9.40
C LYS A 269 0.33 22.43 -8.94
N PHE A 270 -0.47 21.46 -8.53
CA PHE A 270 -1.85 21.65 -8.08
C PHE A 270 -2.03 21.52 -6.57
N ALA A 271 -0.95 21.22 -5.82
CA ALA A 271 -0.97 21.10 -4.38
C ALA A 271 -0.67 22.48 -3.74
N PRO A 272 -1.67 23.19 -3.20
CA PRO A 272 -1.43 24.47 -2.55
C PRO A 272 -0.48 24.29 -1.37
N ASP A 273 0.37 25.30 -1.17
CA ASP A 273 1.31 25.39 -0.05
C ASP A 273 2.31 24.22 0.06
N TYR A 274 2.39 23.34 -0.93
CA TYR A 274 3.29 22.20 -0.90
C TYR A 274 4.76 22.64 -0.91
N ARG A 275 5.54 22.12 0.04
CA ARG A 275 6.98 22.35 0.15
C ARG A 275 7.71 21.02 -0.01
N PRO A 276 8.42 20.76 -1.14
CA PRO A 276 9.23 19.56 -1.29
C PRO A 276 10.24 19.36 -0.16
N GLY A 277 10.73 20.46 0.43
CA GLY A 277 11.59 20.45 1.60
C GLY A 277 10.96 19.93 2.90
N ASN A 278 9.64 19.74 2.97
CA ASN A 278 8.94 19.13 4.11
C ASN A 278 8.55 17.67 3.85
N THR A 279 9.00 17.08 2.75
CA THR A 279 8.68 15.70 2.37
C THR A 279 9.87 14.79 2.63
N LEU A 280 9.61 13.62 3.24
CA LEU A 280 10.53 12.49 3.16
C LEU A 280 10.22 11.71 1.86
N PHE A 281 11.17 11.68 0.93
CA PHE A 281 11.04 10.87 -0.27
C PHE A 281 11.71 9.52 -0.04
N ALA A 282 11.00 8.41 -0.21
CA ALA A 282 11.57 7.07 -0.11
C ALA A 282 11.58 6.39 -1.49
N VAL A 283 12.72 5.80 -1.86
CA VAL A 283 12.93 5.21 -3.19
C VAL A 283 13.44 3.78 -3.05
N LEU A 284 12.70 2.82 -3.62
CA LEU A 284 13.08 1.42 -3.74
C LEU A 284 12.67 0.91 -5.13
N ALA A 285 13.64 0.66 -6.01
CA ALA A 285 13.41 0.15 -7.36
C ALA A 285 14.64 -0.64 -7.85
N GLY A 286 14.52 -1.27 -9.01
CA GLY A 286 15.60 -2.02 -9.67
C GLY A 286 15.40 -3.53 -9.68
N GLY A 287 14.46 -4.06 -8.89
CA GLY A 287 14.17 -5.50 -8.87
C GLY A 287 13.72 -6.01 -10.23
N ASN A 288 12.79 -5.31 -10.88
CA ASN A 288 12.29 -5.70 -12.20
C ASN A 288 13.35 -5.58 -13.30
N ASP A 289 14.26 -4.61 -13.22
CA ASP A 289 15.39 -4.46 -14.15
C ASP A 289 16.22 -5.75 -14.19
N LEU A 290 16.59 -6.28 -13.01
CA LEU A 290 17.47 -7.43 -12.89
C LEU A 290 16.75 -8.78 -13.03
N VAL A 291 15.49 -8.88 -12.59
CA VAL A 291 14.73 -10.14 -12.55
C VAL A 291 13.86 -10.35 -13.79
N SER A 292 13.33 -9.27 -14.39
CA SER A 292 12.26 -9.37 -15.39
C SER A 292 12.62 -8.81 -16.76
N TYR A 293 13.56 -7.85 -16.84
CA TYR A 293 13.79 -7.05 -18.06
C TYR A 293 15.18 -7.15 -18.67
N ASP A 294 16.01 -8.08 -18.18
CA ASP A 294 17.35 -8.37 -18.71
C ASP A 294 18.24 -7.12 -18.82
N ARG A 295 18.13 -6.21 -17.84
CA ARG A 295 18.95 -5.01 -17.75
C ARG A 295 20.20 -5.26 -16.93
N THR A 296 21.24 -4.52 -17.25
CA THR A 296 22.47 -4.58 -16.46
C THR A 296 22.36 -3.70 -15.20
N PRO A 297 23.12 -4.02 -14.14
CA PRO A 297 23.24 -3.16 -12.96
C PRO A 297 23.58 -1.70 -13.30
N GLU A 298 24.45 -1.47 -14.29
CA GLU A 298 24.87 -0.13 -14.72
C GLU A 298 23.72 0.68 -15.31
N GLN A 299 22.91 0.05 -16.17
CA GLN A 299 21.74 0.70 -16.77
C GLN A 299 20.76 1.11 -15.67
N ALA A 300 20.45 0.18 -14.76
CA ALA A 300 19.52 0.43 -13.67
C ALA A 300 20.03 1.53 -12.71
N ALA A 301 21.33 1.49 -12.37
CA ALA A 301 21.93 2.47 -11.46
C ALA A 301 22.01 3.87 -12.09
N SER A 302 22.25 3.95 -13.40
CA SER A 302 22.23 5.24 -14.12
C SER A 302 20.84 5.86 -14.10
N ALA A 303 19.79 5.10 -14.37
CA ALA A 303 18.41 5.61 -14.34
C ALA A 303 17.94 5.98 -12.91
N MET A 304 18.40 5.23 -11.89
CA MET A 304 18.21 5.59 -10.49
C MET A 304 18.86 6.95 -10.18
N ARG A 305 20.12 7.16 -10.57
CA ARG A 305 20.82 8.44 -10.39
C ARG A 305 20.04 9.59 -11.01
N ASP A 306 19.60 9.43 -12.25
CA ASP A 306 18.85 10.45 -12.97
C ASP A 306 17.55 10.81 -12.24
N SER A 307 16.87 9.83 -11.63
CA SER A 307 15.67 10.04 -10.84
C SER A 307 15.96 10.80 -9.53
N LEU A 308 17.03 10.47 -8.82
CA LEU A 308 17.45 11.17 -7.60
C LEU A 308 17.90 12.60 -7.88
N GLU A 309 18.61 12.84 -8.98
CA GLU A 309 18.99 14.20 -9.41
C GLU A 309 17.75 15.04 -9.78
N ARG A 310 16.74 14.45 -10.42
CA ARG A 310 15.46 15.12 -10.70
C ARG A 310 14.70 15.49 -9.43
N LEU A 311 14.72 14.63 -8.41
CA LEU A 311 14.16 14.98 -7.09
C LEU A 311 14.93 16.14 -6.46
N ALA A 312 16.26 16.06 -6.40
CA ALA A 312 17.09 17.10 -5.78
C ALA A 312 16.97 18.45 -6.49
N THR A 313 16.90 18.46 -7.83
CA THR A 313 16.66 19.69 -8.62
C THR A 313 15.23 20.21 -8.55
N ALA A 314 14.30 19.42 -8.00
CA ALA A 314 12.92 19.81 -7.70
C ALA A 314 12.73 20.11 -6.20
N ASP A 315 13.80 20.60 -5.54
CA ASP A 315 13.85 21.03 -4.14
C ASP A 315 13.57 19.92 -3.10
N ALA A 316 13.67 18.65 -3.48
CA ALA A 316 13.70 17.57 -2.50
C ALA A 316 14.99 17.66 -1.68
N THR A 317 14.84 17.78 -0.36
CA THR A 317 15.98 17.92 0.56
C THR A 317 16.21 16.69 1.43
N ARG A 318 15.26 15.74 1.48
CA ARG A 318 15.32 14.54 2.33
C ARG A 318 14.92 13.32 1.53
N ILE A 319 15.90 12.48 1.23
CA ILE A 319 15.71 11.28 0.43
C ILE A 319 16.23 10.08 1.22
N LEU A 320 15.36 9.10 1.45
CA LEU A 320 15.70 7.75 1.86
C LEU A 320 15.84 6.87 0.61
N LEU A 321 17.05 6.44 0.30
CA LEU A 321 17.31 5.41 -0.72
C LEU A 321 17.41 4.05 -0.04
N VAL A 322 16.63 3.08 -0.49
CA VAL A 322 16.65 1.71 0.03
C VAL A 322 17.37 0.82 -0.99
N THR A 323 18.42 0.12 -0.57
CA THR A 323 19.10 -0.84 -1.44
C THR A 323 18.18 -2.00 -1.80
N LEU A 324 18.44 -2.68 -2.92
CA LEU A 324 17.65 -3.83 -3.33
C LEU A 324 17.94 -5.02 -2.38
N PRO A 325 16.93 -5.65 -1.74
CA PRO A 325 17.10 -6.93 -1.06
C PRO A 325 17.67 -7.99 -2.02
N ASP A 326 18.22 -9.09 -1.51
CA ASP A 326 18.73 -10.16 -2.38
C ASP A 326 17.59 -10.90 -3.10
N VAL A 327 17.12 -10.32 -4.20
CA VAL A 327 16.05 -10.88 -5.04
C VAL A 327 16.45 -12.19 -5.72
N SER A 328 17.74 -12.56 -5.69
CA SER A 328 18.17 -13.87 -6.17
C SER A 328 17.61 -15.03 -5.35
N ARG A 329 17.16 -14.74 -4.13
CA ARG A 329 16.57 -15.68 -3.17
C ARG A 329 15.08 -15.92 -3.42
N ALA A 330 14.45 -15.14 -4.29
CA ALA A 330 13.05 -15.32 -4.63
C ALA A 330 12.79 -16.69 -5.29
N PRO A 331 11.70 -17.39 -4.95
CA PRO A 331 11.39 -18.71 -5.52
C PRO A 331 11.41 -18.76 -7.05
N ILE A 332 10.94 -17.69 -7.72
CA ILE A 332 10.92 -17.59 -9.18
C ILE A 332 12.32 -17.59 -9.80
N VAL A 333 13.31 -16.99 -9.15
CA VAL A 333 14.69 -16.93 -9.62
C VAL A 333 15.37 -18.29 -9.42
N ALA A 334 15.13 -18.93 -8.28
CA ALA A 334 15.57 -20.30 -8.05
C ALA A 334 15.00 -21.27 -9.10
N ALA A 335 13.70 -21.16 -9.42
CA ALA A 335 13.03 -21.99 -10.42
C ALA A 335 13.58 -21.81 -11.85
N ARG A 336 14.10 -20.63 -12.19
CA ARG A 336 14.73 -20.33 -13.49
C ARG A 336 16.19 -20.81 -13.57
N GLY A 337 16.82 -21.09 -12.43
CA GLY A 337 18.21 -21.55 -12.35
C GLY A 337 19.26 -20.44 -12.52
N ASP A 338 18.88 -19.17 -12.38
CA ASP A 338 19.76 -18.01 -12.60
C ASP A 338 20.14 -17.25 -11.32
N ALA A 339 19.87 -17.83 -10.14
CA ALA A 339 20.15 -17.23 -8.83
C ALA A 339 21.59 -16.71 -8.68
N ALA A 340 22.61 -17.47 -9.09
CA ALA A 340 24.00 -17.04 -8.97
C ALA A 340 24.31 -15.78 -9.81
N ARG A 341 23.72 -15.67 -11.01
CA ARG A 341 23.86 -14.51 -11.90
C ARG A 341 23.15 -13.30 -11.29
N VAL A 342 21.91 -13.48 -10.84
CA VAL A 342 21.11 -12.40 -10.22
C VAL A 342 21.77 -11.91 -8.93
N ALA A 343 22.31 -12.79 -8.09
CA ALA A 343 23.02 -12.41 -6.85
C ALA A 343 24.23 -11.50 -7.13
N VAL A 344 25.00 -11.80 -8.18
CA VAL A 344 26.10 -10.95 -8.65
C VAL A 344 25.57 -9.59 -9.11
N GLN A 345 24.51 -9.57 -9.91
CA GLN A 345 23.91 -8.32 -10.40
C GLN A 345 23.36 -7.45 -9.26
N VAL A 346 22.70 -8.04 -8.25
CA VAL A 346 22.18 -7.31 -7.08
C VAL A 346 23.32 -6.68 -6.29
N ARG A 347 24.40 -7.43 -6.02
CA ARG A 347 25.58 -6.90 -5.32
C ARG A 347 26.22 -5.75 -6.09
N ASP A 348 26.38 -5.90 -7.40
CA ASP A 348 27.01 -4.88 -8.23
C ASP A 348 26.11 -3.63 -8.32
N TYR A 349 24.79 -3.81 -8.43
CA TYR A 349 23.80 -2.73 -8.39
C TYR A 349 23.84 -1.97 -7.06
N ASN A 350 23.77 -2.69 -5.93
CA ASN A 350 23.80 -2.07 -4.60
C ASN A 350 25.11 -1.32 -4.33
N ARG A 351 26.26 -1.83 -4.82
CA ARG A 351 27.53 -1.10 -4.78
C ARG A 351 27.44 0.21 -5.56
N MET A 352 26.89 0.18 -6.76
CA MET A 352 26.68 1.40 -7.56
C MET A 352 25.73 2.39 -6.88
N LEU A 353 24.70 1.92 -6.16
CA LEU A 353 23.83 2.79 -5.38
C LEU A 353 24.59 3.50 -4.25
N VAL A 354 25.49 2.80 -3.56
CA VAL A 354 26.35 3.39 -2.52
C VAL A 354 27.27 4.46 -3.10
N ASP A 355 27.97 4.13 -4.19
CA ASP A 355 28.90 5.06 -4.86
C ASP A 355 28.16 6.30 -5.39
N MET A 356 27.00 6.09 -6.01
CA MET A 356 26.12 7.16 -6.49
C MET A 356 25.62 8.05 -5.35
N ALA A 357 25.14 7.47 -4.25
CA ALA A 357 24.65 8.24 -3.11
C ALA A 357 25.76 9.10 -2.49
N ALA A 358 26.98 8.57 -2.37
CA ALA A 358 28.14 9.34 -1.94
C ALA A 358 28.44 10.52 -2.88
N ALA A 359 28.42 10.30 -4.20
CA ALA A 359 28.63 11.35 -5.20
C ALA A 359 27.55 12.46 -5.13
N LEU A 360 26.28 12.09 -4.96
CA LEU A 360 25.18 13.05 -4.84
C LEU A 360 25.28 13.88 -3.55
N ARG A 361 25.66 13.27 -2.42
CA ARG A 361 25.92 14.00 -1.17
C ARG A 361 27.02 15.05 -1.34
N VAL A 362 28.10 14.73 -2.06
CA VAL A 362 29.16 15.70 -2.36
C VAL A 362 28.65 16.81 -3.28
N ARG A 363 27.90 16.46 -4.33
CA ARG A 363 27.38 17.41 -5.31
C ARG A 363 26.41 18.43 -4.71
N TYR A 364 25.50 17.99 -3.86
CA TYR A 364 24.44 18.84 -3.30
C TYR A 364 24.76 19.37 -1.89
N GLY A 365 25.77 18.81 -1.22
CA GLY A 365 26.22 19.23 0.10
C GLY A 365 25.08 19.32 1.11
N ALA A 366 25.04 20.41 1.88
CA ALA A 366 24.03 20.62 2.91
C ALA A 366 22.58 20.80 2.37
N THR A 367 22.39 20.93 1.05
CA THR A 367 21.04 21.08 0.47
C THR A 367 20.27 19.76 0.41
N LEU A 368 20.99 18.62 0.38
CA LEU A 368 20.38 17.31 0.25
C LEU A 368 20.87 16.38 1.35
N GLN A 369 19.96 16.03 2.25
CA GLN A 369 20.09 14.89 3.13
C GLN A 369 19.62 13.63 2.40
N LEU A 370 20.56 12.94 1.75
CA LEU A 370 20.34 11.63 1.15
C LEU A 370 20.86 10.57 2.11
N GLU A 371 20.00 9.69 2.61
CA GLU A 371 20.38 8.58 3.50
C GLU A 371 20.10 7.24 2.81
N LEU A 372 21.04 6.31 2.93
CA LEU A 372 20.94 4.99 2.29
C LEU A 372 20.70 3.95 3.38
N PHE A 373 19.58 3.24 3.29
CA PHE A 373 19.26 2.11 4.15
C PHE A 373 19.61 0.80 3.44
N ASP A 374 20.44 -0.02 4.10
CA ASP A 374 20.90 -1.31 3.59
C ASP A 374 19.88 -2.41 3.87
N ALA A 375 18.83 -2.48 3.05
CA ALA A 375 17.86 -3.56 3.10
C ALA A 375 18.46 -4.90 2.65
N ASN A 376 19.58 -4.91 1.92
CA ASN A 376 20.24 -6.15 1.51
C ASN A 376 20.85 -6.86 2.73
N ALA A 377 21.59 -6.13 3.56
CA ALA A 377 22.15 -6.65 4.81
C ALA A 377 21.07 -7.11 5.80
N MET A 378 19.96 -6.36 5.90
CA MET A 378 18.81 -6.75 6.73
C MET A 378 18.16 -8.05 6.24
N PHE A 379 17.97 -8.18 4.92
CA PHE A 379 17.42 -9.39 4.32
C PHE A 379 18.35 -10.59 4.49
N ASP A 380 19.66 -10.42 4.35
CA ASP A 380 20.65 -11.46 4.60
C ASP A 380 20.65 -11.93 6.06
N ASP A 381 20.47 -11.00 7.01
CA ASP A 381 20.37 -11.36 8.43
C ASP A 381 19.10 -12.18 8.72
N LEU A 382 17.97 -11.79 8.13
CA LEU A 382 16.71 -12.53 8.20
C LEU A 382 16.85 -13.94 7.62
N LEU A 383 17.53 -14.10 6.48
CA LEU A 383 17.79 -15.41 5.87
C LEU A 383 18.75 -16.28 6.69
N ARG A 384 19.71 -15.68 7.40
CA ARG A 384 20.65 -16.39 8.28
C ARG A 384 20.03 -16.78 9.61
N HIS A 385 19.07 -16.00 10.10
CA HIS A 385 18.49 -16.15 11.43
C HIS A 385 16.93 -16.14 11.42
N PRO A 386 16.25 -16.91 10.57
CA PRO A 386 14.81 -16.74 10.33
C PRO A 386 13.95 -16.92 11.59
N ALA A 387 14.34 -17.83 12.49
CA ALA A 387 13.65 -18.05 13.76
C ALA A 387 13.65 -16.81 14.69
N GLN A 388 14.67 -15.93 14.62
CA GLN A 388 14.67 -14.68 15.39
C GLN A 388 13.62 -13.68 14.91
N TYR A 389 13.18 -13.86 13.66
CA TYR A 389 12.16 -13.05 12.99
C TYR A 389 10.79 -13.74 12.96
N GLY A 390 10.65 -14.91 13.61
CA GLY A 390 9.42 -15.70 13.61
C GLY A 390 9.11 -16.38 12.28
N LEU A 391 10.12 -16.56 11.42
CA LEU A 391 9.98 -17.20 10.12
C LEU A 391 10.46 -18.65 10.16
N ASP A 392 9.69 -19.53 9.51
CA ASP A 392 10.00 -20.95 9.35
C ASP A 392 10.43 -21.29 7.93
N ASP A 393 9.81 -20.67 6.93
CA ASP A 393 10.11 -20.93 5.52
C ASP A 393 10.51 -19.64 4.79
N THR A 394 11.79 -19.59 4.43
CA THR A 394 12.39 -18.50 3.67
C THR A 394 12.71 -18.89 2.23
N THR A 395 12.22 -20.04 1.76
CA THR A 395 12.63 -20.66 0.50
C THR A 395 11.44 -20.87 -0.43
N HIS A 396 10.29 -21.24 0.12
CA HIS A 396 9.06 -21.40 -0.64
C HIS A 396 8.13 -20.21 -0.43
N SER A 397 7.25 -19.97 -1.41
CA SER A 397 6.13 -19.04 -1.29
C SER A 397 4.97 -19.67 -0.52
N CYS A 398 4.24 -18.92 0.29
CA CYS A 398 3.02 -19.43 0.92
C CYS A 398 1.94 -19.84 -0.12
N LEU A 399 1.81 -19.11 -1.23
CA LEU A 399 0.98 -19.54 -2.35
C LEU A 399 1.59 -20.74 -3.08
N ASP A 400 0.73 -21.66 -3.54
CA ASP A 400 1.13 -22.80 -4.35
C ASP A 400 1.15 -22.43 -5.85
N ILE A 401 2.33 -22.03 -6.33
CA ILE A 401 2.54 -21.57 -7.70
C ILE A 401 3.60 -22.46 -8.36
N PRO A 402 3.22 -23.60 -8.97
CA PRO A 402 4.18 -24.54 -9.54
C PRO A 402 4.90 -23.99 -10.77
N ASN A 403 4.23 -23.14 -11.56
CA ASN A 403 4.76 -22.55 -12.79
C ASN A 403 4.60 -21.02 -12.77
N PRO A 404 5.45 -20.29 -12.01
CA PRO A 404 5.32 -18.85 -11.86
C PRO A 404 5.58 -18.11 -13.18
N SER A 405 4.68 -17.19 -13.52
CA SER A 405 4.78 -16.32 -14.70
C SER A 405 4.09 -14.99 -14.45
N ALA A 406 4.21 -14.03 -15.38
CA ALA A 406 3.45 -12.78 -15.29
C ALA A 406 1.92 -13.00 -15.27
N LEU A 407 1.43 -14.09 -15.87
CA LEU A 407 -0.01 -14.42 -15.88
C LEU A 407 -0.50 -14.93 -14.52
N THR A 408 0.39 -15.39 -13.63
CA THR A 408 0.03 -15.87 -12.28
C THR A 408 -0.73 -14.81 -11.50
N TYR A 409 -0.35 -13.54 -11.64
CA TYR A 409 -0.96 -12.43 -10.92
C TYR A 409 -2.38 -12.06 -11.42
N LEU A 410 -2.86 -12.65 -12.51
CA LEU A 410 -4.22 -12.40 -13.05
C LEU A 410 -5.25 -13.43 -12.56
N SER A 411 -4.80 -14.59 -12.11
CA SER A 411 -5.66 -15.69 -11.65
C SER A 411 -5.57 -15.89 -10.14
N ALA A 412 -6.65 -16.42 -9.57
CA ALA A 412 -6.67 -16.83 -8.17
C ALA A 412 -5.68 -17.98 -7.94
N GLN A 413 -4.92 -17.86 -6.88
CA GLN A 413 -4.00 -18.86 -6.33
C GLN A 413 -4.51 -19.33 -4.98
N ILE A 414 -4.14 -20.56 -4.61
CA ILE A 414 -4.43 -21.13 -3.29
C ILE A 414 -3.15 -21.20 -2.46
N PRO A 415 -3.23 -21.07 -1.13
CA PRO A 415 -2.12 -21.39 -0.25
C PRO A 415 -1.69 -22.86 -0.40
N ARG A 416 -0.40 -23.13 -0.29
CA ARG A 416 0.11 -24.50 -0.24
C ARG A 416 -0.29 -25.18 1.07
N ALA A 417 -0.35 -26.51 1.05
CA ALA A 417 -0.71 -27.30 2.24
C ALA A 417 0.22 -27.07 3.45
N SER A 418 1.48 -26.69 3.22
CA SER A 418 2.44 -26.36 4.29
C SER A 418 2.35 -24.92 4.78
N CYS A 419 1.49 -24.07 4.21
CA CYS A 419 1.26 -22.71 4.68
C CYS A 419 -0.03 -22.68 5.50
N ASP A 420 0.08 -23.01 6.78
CA ASP A 420 -0.98 -22.88 7.78
C ASP A 420 -1.04 -21.48 8.40
N ASP A 421 0.11 -20.81 8.52
CA ASP A 421 0.23 -19.41 8.93
C ASP A 421 1.18 -18.62 8.00
N PRO A 422 0.67 -17.68 7.19
CA PRO A 422 1.50 -16.92 6.27
C PRO A 422 2.45 -15.96 6.99
N ALA A 423 2.24 -15.66 8.28
CA ALA A 423 3.18 -14.84 9.04
C ALA A 423 4.54 -15.52 9.27
N ARG A 424 4.60 -16.84 9.13
CA ARG A 424 5.82 -17.66 9.26
C ARG A 424 6.57 -17.83 7.94
N PHE A 425 6.04 -17.30 6.84
CA PHE A 425 6.66 -17.36 5.52
C PHE A 425 7.30 -16.03 5.17
N LEU A 426 8.49 -16.08 4.57
CA LEU A 426 9.11 -14.88 4.00
C LEU A 426 8.35 -14.44 2.74
N PHE A 427 8.07 -15.37 1.84
CA PHE A 427 7.49 -15.08 0.54
C PHE A 427 5.98 -15.38 0.53
N TRP A 428 5.17 -14.43 0.05
CA TRP A 428 3.75 -14.65 -0.18
C TRP A 428 3.53 -15.40 -1.50
N ASP A 429 4.07 -14.85 -2.58
CA ASP A 429 4.08 -15.45 -3.91
C ASP A 429 5.53 -15.79 -4.34
N ALA A 430 5.73 -16.21 -5.59
CA ALA A 430 7.04 -16.65 -6.06
C ALA A 430 8.10 -15.53 -6.14
N LEU A 431 7.74 -14.26 -5.92
CA LEU A 431 8.62 -13.10 -6.01
C LEU A 431 8.54 -12.20 -4.77
N HIS A 432 7.34 -11.95 -4.25
CA HIS A 432 7.09 -10.88 -3.29
C HIS A 432 7.00 -11.39 -1.84
N PRO A 433 7.47 -10.59 -0.88
CA PRO A 433 7.40 -10.93 0.53
C PRO A 433 5.98 -10.90 1.09
N THR A 434 5.77 -11.59 2.21
CA THR A 434 4.57 -11.48 3.03
C THR A 434 4.50 -10.12 3.71
N THR A 435 3.30 -9.75 4.17
CA THR A 435 3.09 -8.52 4.93
C THR A 435 3.90 -8.50 6.23
N THR A 436 4.20 -9.67 6.81
CA THR A 436 5.10 -9.80 7.97
C THR A 436 6.52 -9.37 7.63
N THR A 437 7.08 -9.86 6.51
CA THR A 437 8.40 -9.44 6.06
C THR A 437 8.44 -7.95 5.70
N HIS A 438 7.36 -7.41 5.13
CA HIS A 438 7.22 -5.96 4.93
C HIS A 438 7.20 -5.17 6.25
N ALA A 439 6.52 -5.65 7.29
CA ALA A 439 6.49 -5.02 8.60
C ALA A 439 7.87 -5.01 9.26
N LEU A 440 8.61 -6.12 9.19
CA LEU A 440 9.99 -6.22 9.69
C LEU A 440 10.94 -5.22 9.01
N LEU A 441 10.82 -5.07 7.69
CA LEU A 441 11.58 -4.07 6.94
C LEU A 441 11.23 -2.65 7.40
N ALA A 442 9.94 -2.35 7.54
CA ALA A 442 9.46 -1.05 7.98
C ALA A 442 9.92 -0.69 9.39
N GLU A 443 9.95 -1.64 10.32
CA GLU A 443 10.44 -1.43 11.69
C GLU A 443 11.89 -0.95 11.70
N ARG A 444 12.76 -1.62 10.92
CA ARG A 444 14.18 -1.27 10.81
C ARG A 444 14.38 0.08 10.12
N ILE A 445 13.63 0.35 9.05
CA ILE A 445 13.66 1.64 8.35
C ILE A 445 13.16 2.76 9.27
N ALA A 446 12.09 2.55 10.04
CA ALA A 446 11.56 3.57 10.95
C ALA A 446 12.60 3.97 12.00
N SER A 447 13.31 2.99 12.60
CA SER A 447 14.42 3.28 13.51
C SER A 447 15.51 4.11 12.84
N PHE A 448 15.92 3.72 11.63
CA PHE A 448 16.92 4.44 10.86
C PHE A 448 16.49 5.88 10.50
N VAL A 449 15.23 6.05 10.09
CA VAL A 449 14.70 7.36 9.71
C VAL A 449 14.67 8.32 10.90
N ARG A 450 14.23 7.86 12.09
CA ARG A 450 14.26 8.67 13.32
C ARG A 450 15.67 9.09 13.71
N GLU A 451 16.65 8.17 13.59
CA GLU A 451 18.06 8.45 13.89
C GLU A 451 18.66 9.48 12.93
N ARG A 452 18.35 9.37 11.63
CA ARG A 452 19.05 10.12 10.59
C ARG A 452 18.36 11.44 10.24
N PHE A 453 17.04 11.46 10.14
CA PHE A 453 16.28 12.64 9.70
C PHE A 453 15.71 13.47 10.86
N GLY A 454 15.83 13.00 12.11
CA GLY A 454 15.29 13.68 13.29
C GLY A 454 13.76 13.80 13.28
N SER A 455 13.09 12.84 12.63
CA SER A 455 11.64 12.77 12.42
C SER A 455 10.89 12.15 13.59
#